data_AF-A0AAJ5WRQ3-F1
#
_entry.id   AF-A0AAJ5WRQ3-F1
#
_cell.length_a   1.000
_cell.length_b   1.000
_cell.length_c   1.000
_cell.angle_alpha   90.00
_cell.angle_beta   90.00
_cell.angle_gamma   90.00
#
_symmetry.space_group_name_H-M   'P 1'
#
loop_
_entity.id
_entity.type
_entity.pdbx_description
1 polymer ?
#
loop_
_entity_poly.entity_id
_entity_poly.type
_entity_poly.pdbx_seq_one_letter_code
_entity_poly.pdbx_strand_id
1 'polypeptide(L)'
;MTRKLVVGTVSLLLILLFLSTAGSKLADLSNFHFGLTESPFIAPFADVLAYAVPLTEVAISVALMVRRWRLAGLYASFVLMLLFTIYISAMLLSGLDIPCSCGGIVEEMSWEMHIVFNSFFVVASAVAIFFHKQTNLSYAKGNLSTPGAH
;
A
#
# COMPACT_ATOMS: atom_id res chain seq x y z
N MET A 1 4.58 24.51 -5.27
CA MET A 1 5.62 23.78 -4.51
C MET A 1 5.01 22.71 -3.58
N THR A 2 3.98 23.07 -2.80
CA THR A 2 3.30 22.22 -1.81
C THR A 2 2.80 20.87 -2.34
N ARG A 3 2.20 20.82 -3.54
CA ARG A 3 1.65 19.58 -4.12
C ARG A 3 2.71 18.50 -4.36
N LYS A 4 3.91 18.89 -4.82
CA LYS A 4 5.03 17.96 -5.06
C LYS A 4 5.59 17.42 -3.74
N LEU A 5 5.59 18.24 -2.69
CA LEU A 5 5.97 17.82 -1.34
C LEU A 5 5.00 16.78 -0.80
N VAL A 6 3.68 17.03 -0.88
CA VAL A 6 2.66 16.05 -0.43
C VAL A 6 2.85 14.70 -1.11
N VAL A 7 2.98 14.67 -2.44
CA VAL A 7 3.20 13.42 -3.17
C VAL A 7 4.50 12.73 -2.74
N GLY A 8 5.58 13.50 -2.52
CA GLY A 8 6.85 12.98 -2.05
C GLY A 8 6.76 12.37 -0.65
N THR A 9 6.16 13.09 0.29
CA THR A 9 5.98 12.65 1.69
C THR A 9 5.12 11.39 1.75
N VAL A 10 3.98 11.36 1.08
CA VAL A 10 3.11 10.16 1.04
C VAL A 10 3.83 8.98 0.42
N SER A 11 4.56 9.18 -0.69
CA SER A 11 5.33 8.10 -1.32
C SER A 11 6.39 7.54 -0.37
N LEU A 12 7.09 8.40 0.38
CA LEU A 12 8.12 7.97 1.33
C LEU A 12 7.53 7.19 2.50
N LEU A 13 6.39 7.63 3.06
CA LEU A 13 5.70 6.90 4.12
C LEU A 13 5.25 5.51 3.64
N LEU A 14 4.68 5.42 2.43
CA LEU A 14 4.28 4.14 1.84
C LEU A 14 5.47 3.21 1.57
N ILE A 15 6.60 3.75 1.09
CA ILE A 15 7.82 2.95 0.89
C ILE A 15 8.31 2.36 2.21
N LEU A 16 8.40 3.18 3.27
CA LEU A 16 8.85 2.71 4.58
C LEU A 16 7.92 1.62 5.13
N LEU A 17 6.61 1.81 4.98
CA LEU A 17 5.62 0.84 5.41
C LEU A 17 5.73 -0.48 4.64
N PHE A 18 5.72 -0.45 3.32
CA PHE A 18 5.77 -1.69 2.54
C PHE A 18 7.10 -2.42 2.64
N LEU A 19 8.23 -1.71 2.76
CA LEU A 19 9.52 -2.37 2.98
C LEU A 19 9.62 -2.98 4.38
N SER A 20 9.07 -2.32 5.41
CA SER A 20 9.10 -2.89 6.76
C SER A 20 8.21 -4.12 6.87
N THR A 21 7.00 -4.11 6.27
CA THR A 21 6.08 -5.27 6.28
C THR A 21 6.58 -6.40 5.39
N ALA A 22 7.09 -6.12 4.19
CA ALA A 22 7.67 -7.15 3.34
C ALA A 22 8.91 -7.78 3.99
N GLY A 23 9.74 -6.95 4.63
CA GLY A 23 10.94 -7.40 5.34
C GLY A 23 10.62 -8.36 6.47
N SER A 24 9.65 -8.04 7.33
CA SER A 24 9.23 -8.93 8.42
C SER A 24 8.63 -10.23 7.90
N LYS A 25 7.77 -10.18 6.87
CA LYS A 25 7.15 -11.37 6.27
C LYS A 25 8.16 -12.29 5.58
N LEU A 26 9.18 -11.74 4.92
CA LEU A 26 10.23 -12.54 4.29
C LEU A 26 11.22 -13.09 5.32
N ALA A 27 11.47 -12.37 6.40
CA ALA A 27 12.35 -12.83 7.49
C ALA A 27 11.75 -14.00 8.26
N ASP A 28 10.42 -14.01 8.44
CA ASP A 28 9.69 -15.10 9.11
C ASP A 28 8.52 -15.59 8.27
N LEU A 29 8.87 -16.13 7.10
CA LEU A 29 7.91 -16.61 6.11
C LEU A 29 7.07 -17.78 6.66
N SER A 30 7.64 -18.62 7.52
CA SER A 30 6.95 -19.72 8.19
C SER A 30 5.76 -19.24 9.02
N ASN A 31 5.98 -18.22 9.87
CA ASN A 31 4.91 -17.69 10.70
C ASN A 31 3.87 -16.94 9.87
N PHE A 32 4.29 -16.17 8.87
CA PHE A 32 3.34 -15.52 7.95
C PHE A 32 2.48 -16.54 7.20
N HIS A 33 3.09 -17.60 6.65
CA HIS A 33 2.36 -18.69 5.97
C HIS A 33 1.38 -19.39 6.91
N PHE A 34 1.79 -19.72 8.13
CA PHE A 34 0.92 -20.32 9.14
C PHE A 34 -0.27 -19.40 9.48
N GLY A 35 -0.05 -18.08 9.62
CA GLY A 35 -1.14 -17.12 9.80
C GLY A 35 -2.13 -17.08 8.63
N LEU A 36 -1.66 -17.31 7.40
CA LEU A 36 -2.52 -17.42 6.23
C LEU A 36 -3.34 -18.72 6.21
N THR A 37 -2.75 -19.85 6.64
CA THR A 37 -3.46 -21.15 6.67
C THR A 37 -4.54 -21.20 7.74
N GLU A 38 -4.37 -20.47 8.83
CA GLU A 38 -5.40 -20.37 9.88
C GLU A 38 -6.53 -19.41 9.49
N SER A 39 -6.37 -18.61 8.42
CA SER A 39 -7.41 -17.69 7.99
C SER A 39 -8.46 -18.37 7.11
N PRO A 40 -9.73 -18.43 7.54
CA PRO A 40 -10.77 -19.23 6.89
C PRO A 40 -11.05 -18.82 5.44
N PHE A 41 -10.88 -17.55 5.08
CA PHE A 41 -11.17 -17.05 3.73
C PHE A 41 -10.01 -17.21 2.74
N ILE A 42 -8.77 -17.26 3.22
CA ILE A 42 -7.57 -17.23 2.37
C ILE A 42 -6.66 -18.44 2.53
N ALA A 43 -6.96 -19.35 3.48
CA ALA A 43 -6.23 -20.60 3.69
C ALA A 43 -6.00 -21.41 2.40
N PRO A 44 -6.98 -21.57 1.48
CA PRO A 44 -6.75 -22.29 0.23
C PRO A 44 -5.69 -21.65 -0.69
N PHE A 45 -5.38 -20.38 -0.47
CA PHE A 45 -4.41 -19.60 -1.25
C PHE A 45 -3.13 -19.30 -0.46
N ALA A 46 -2.97 -19.85 0.76
CA ALA A 46 -1.87 -19.51 1.66
C ALA A 46 -0.49 -19.71 1.02
N ASP A 47 -0.26 -20.82 0.30
CA ASP A 47 1.00 -21.10 -0.38
C ASP A 47 1.37 -20.04 -1.41
N VAL A 48 0.38 -19.55 -2.15
CA VAL A 48 0.59 -18.52 -3.18
C VAL A 48 0.75 -17.16 -2.53
N LEU A 49 -0.12 -16.82 -1.57
CA LEU A 49 -0.14 -15.51 -0.89
C LEU A 49 1.10 -15.28 -0.03
N ALA A 50 1.68 -16.33 0.56
CA ALA A 50 2.91 -16.25 1.36
C ALA A 50 4.06 -15.59 0.59
N TYR A 51 4.17 -15.86 -0.72
CA TYR A 51 5.17 -15.21 -1.58
C TYR A 51 4.60 -14.01 -2.34
N ALA A 52 3.36 -14.10 -2.83
CA ALA A 52 2.78 -13.05 -3.67
C ALA A 52 2.61 -11.72 -2.92
N VAL A 53 2.23 -11.76 -1.64
CA VAL A 53 2.02 -10.55 -0.84
C VAL A 53 3.33 -9.79 -0.62
N PRO A 54 4.40 -10.37 -0.04
CA PRO A 54 5.66 -9.65 0.17
C PRO A 54 6.30 -9.19 -1.15
N LEU A 55 6.23 -10.00 -2.21
CA LEU A 55 6.75 -9.61 -3.52
C LEU A 55 6.00 -8.39 -4.08
N THR A 56 4.69 -8.33 -3.91
CA THR A 56 3.88 -7.18 -4.33
C THR A 56 4.23 -5.93 -3.52
N GLU A 57 4.42 -6.05 -2.21
CA GLU A 57 4.84 -4.95 -1.34
C GLU A 57 6.22 -4.38 -1.74
N VAL A 58 7.18 -5.24 -2.06
CA VAL A 58 8.49 -4.83 -2.59
C VAL A 58 8.36 -4.16 -3.96
N ALA A 59 7.58 -4.74 -4.87
CA ALA A 59 7.36 -4.18 -6.21
C ALA A 59 6.73 -2.78 -6.16
N ILE A 60 5.76 -2.56 -5.26
CA ILE A 60 5.14 -1.26 -5.03
C ILE A 60 6.17 -0.26 -4.49
N SER A 61 6.99 -0.67 -3.53
CA SER A 61 8.06 0.16 -2.96
C SER A 61 9.02 0.66 -4.05
N VAL A 62 9.49 -0.25 -4.91
CA VAL A 62 10.36 0.09 -6.06
C VAL A 62 9.65 1.04 -7.04
N ALA A 63 8.38 0.77 -7.35
CA ALA A 63 7.60 1.63 -8.26
C ALA A 63 7.42 3.06 -7.70
N LEU A 64 7.29 3.23 -6.38
CA LEU A 64 7.18 4.55 -5.73
C LEU A 64 8.50 5.33 -5.74
N MET A 65 9.64 4.63 -5.64
CA MET A 65 10.98 5.23 -5.71
C MET A 65 11.24 5.83 -7.10
N VAL A 66 10.87 5.11 -8.16
CA VAL A 66 11.10 5.54 -9.54
C VAL A 66 10.07 6.59 -9.98
N ARG A 67 10.52 7.82 -10.23
CA ARG A 67 9.62 8.96 -10.56
C ARG A 67 8.68 8.70 -11.74
N ARG A 68 9.11 7.92 -12.74
CA ARG A 68 8.30 7.54 -13.91
C ARG A 68 7.15 6.59 -13.56
N TRP A 69 7.33 5.75 -12.54
CA TRP A 69 6.40 4.69 -12.13
C TRP A 69 5.60 5.08 -10.89
N ARG A 70 5.94 6.20 -10.24
CA ARG A 70 5.32 6.67 -9.00
C ARG A 70 3.79 6.73 -9.04
N LEU A 71 3.19 7.18 -10.14
CA LEU A 71 1.73 7.20 -10.25
C LEU A 71 1.13 5.79 -10.22
N ALA A 72 1.75 4.84 -10.94
CA ALA A 72 1.35 3.43 -10.91
C ALA A 72 1.55 2.83 -9.51
N GLY A 73 2.69 3.13 -8.86
CA GLY A 73 2.96 2.76 -7.48
C GLY A 73 1.89 3.26 -6.52
N LEU A 74 1.50 4.54 -6.60
CA LEU A 74 0.44 5.12 -5.75
C LEU A 74 -0.92 4.45 -5.97
N TYR A 75 -1.28 4.12 -7.22
CA TYR A 75 -2.49 3.37 -7.50
C TYR A 75 -2.44 1.94 -6.93
N ALA A 76 -1.30 1.26 -7.10
CA ALA A 76 -1.11 -0.07 -6.53
C ALA A 76 -1.15 -0.05 -5.00
N SER A 77 -0.54 0.96 -4.35
CA SER A 77 -0.63 1.17 -2.91
C SER A 77 -2.07 1.38 -2.45
N PHE A 78 -2.83 2.24 -3.16
CA PHE A 78 -4.23 2.49 -2.85
C PHE A 78 -5.06 1.22 -2.90
N VAL A 79 -4.92 0.43 -3.98
CA VAL A 79 -5.65 -0.82 -4.16
C VAL A 79 -5.25 -1.85 -3.11
N LEU A 80 -3.95 -2.04 -2.88
CA LEU A 80 -3.48 -3.03 -1.90
C LEU A 80 -3.93 -2.69 -0.48
N MET A 81 -3.82 -1.42 -0.07
CA MET A 81 -4.32 -0.97 1.24
C MET A 81 -5.83 -1.14 1.37
N LEU A 82 -6.60 -0.83 0.32
CA LEU A 82 -8.04 -1.01 0.32
C LEU A 82 -8.42 -2.49 0.46
N LEU A 83 -7.73 -3.39 -0.26
CA LEU A 83 -7.94 -4.83 -0.15
C LEU A 83 -7.64 -5.35 1.26
N PHE A 84 -6.53 -4.92 1.87
CA PHE A 84 -6.23 -5.28 3.25
C PHE A 84 -7.28 -4.77 4.23
N THR A 85 -7.75 -3.52 4.07
CA THR A 85 -8.82 -2.98 4.93
C THR A 85 -10.11 -3.79 4.79
N ILE A 86 -10.53 -4.11 3.55
CA ILE A 86 -11.74 -4.90 3.29
C ILE A 86 -11.61 -6.29 3.91
N TYR A 87 -10.46 -6.95 3.73
CA TYR A 87 -10.20 -8.27 4.29
C TYR A 87 -10.27 -8.27 5.83
N ILE A 88 -9.58 -7.36 6.51
CA ILE A 88 -9.61 -7.26 7.98
C ILE A 88 -11.03 -6.95 8.47
N SER A 89 -11.74 -6.05 7.79
CA SER A 89 -13.11 -5.69 8.14
C SER A 89 -14.06 -6.89 7.99
N ALA A 90 -13.93 -7.67 6.92
CA ALA A 90 -14.72 -8.87 6.70
C ALA A 90 -14.44 -9.95 7.75
N MET A 91 -13.18 -10.15 8.12
CA MET A 91 -12.78 -11.03 9.22
C MET A 91 -13.41 -10.59 10.55
N LEU A 92 -13.34 -9.31 10.90
CA LEU A 92 -13.91 -8.79 12.15
C LEU A 92 -15.44 -8.96 12.21
N LEU A 93 -16.14 -8.75 11.09
CA LEU A 93 -17.59 -8.92 11.00
C LEU A 93 -18.03 -10.38 11.04
N SER A 94 -17.15 -11.32 10.68
CA SER A 94 -17.45 -12.76 10.72
C SER A 94 -17.44 -13.34 12.14
N GLY A 95 -16.87 -12.61 13.12
CA GLY A 95 -16.75 -13.07 14.51
C GLY A 95 -15.82 -14.27 14.69
N LEU A 96 -15.01 -14.61 13.69
CA LEU A 96 -14.03 -15.69 13.73
C LEU A 96 -12.77 -15.21 14.45
N ASP A 97 -12.15 -16.10 15.24
CA ASP A 97 -10.86 -15.82 15.88
C ASP A 97 -9.83 -15.50 14.80
N ILE A 98 -9.22 -14.31 14.91
CA ILE A 98 -8.33 -13.81 13.88
C ILE A 98 -6.91 -14.26 14.22
N PRO A 99 -6.28 -15.14 13.41
CA PRO A 99 -4.93 -15.59 13.69
C PRO A 99 -3.96 -14.41 13.56
N CYS A 100 -3.35 -14.05 14.70
CA CYS A 100 -2.35 -13.00 14.82
C CYS A 100 -1.03 -13.47 14.21
N SER A 101 -0.81 -13.24 12.92
CA SER A 101 0.54 -13.34 12.33
C SER A 101 0.68 -12.52 11.03
N CYS A 102 0.27 -11.24 11.07
CA CYS A 102 0.44 -10.34 9.93
C CYS A 102 1.88 -9.78 9.77
N GLY A 103 2.75 -10.01 10.77
CA GLY A 103 4.20 -9.77 10.73
C GLY A 103 4.65 -8.32 10.99
N GLY A 104 5.64 -8.13 11.88
CA GLY A 104 6.36 -6.87 12.09
C GLY A 104 5.66 -5.89 13.07
N ILE A 105 5.94 -4.58 12.97
CA ILE A 105 5.35 -3.52 13.85
C ILE A 105 3.81 -3.55 13.86
N VAL A 106 3.23 -4.07 12.79
CA VAL A 106 1.78 -4.17 12.58
C VAL A 106 1.18 -5.27 13.46
N GLU A 107 1.93 -6.32 13.80
CA GLU A 107 1.48 -7.45 14.62
C GLU A 107 1.09 -7.07 16.07
N GLU A 108 1.64 -5.97 16.59
CA GLU A 108 1.34 -5.50 17.95
C GLU A 108 0.08 -4.63 18.06
N MET A 109 -0.56 -4.27 16.93
CA MET A 109 -1.72 -3.36 16.92
C MET A 109 -3.05 -4.14 17.06
N SER A 110 -4.05 -3.54 17.72
CA SER A 110 -5.41 -4.12 17.71
C SER A 110 -6.02 -4.09 16.30
N TRP A 111 -6.96 -4.99 16.01
CA TRP A 111 -7.62 -5.08 14.70
C TRP A 111 -8.34 -3.79 14.29
N GLU A 112 -8.95 -3.08 15.25
CA GLU A 112 -9.56 -1.77 15.01
C GLU A 112 -8.53 -0.73 14.62
N MET A 113 -7.38 -0.71 15.30
CA MET A 113 -6.28 0.20 15.00
C MET A 113 -5.66 -0.09 13.63
N HIS A 114 -5.59 -1.35 13.21
CA HIS A 114 -5.19 -1.72 11.85
C HIS A 114 -6.12 -1.14 10.78
N ILE A 115 -7.43 -1.22 10.99
CA ILE A 115 -8.41 -0.68 10.04
C ILE A 115 -8.24 0.83 9.92
N VAL A 116 -8.07 1.54 11.04
CA VAL A 116 -7.82 2.99 11.05
C VAL A 116 -6.51 3.32 10.34
N PHE A 117 -5.44 2.58 10.63
CA PHE A 117 -4.13 2.76 10.02
C PHE A 117 -4.17 2.56 8.50
N ASN A 118 -4.73 1.45 8.02
CA ASN A 118 -4.84 1.20 6.58
C ASN A 118 -5.75 2.24 5.90
N SER A 119 -6.87 2.62 6.54
CA SER A 119 -7.77 3.66 6.02
C SER A 119 -7.08 5.01 5.87
N PHE A 120 -6.20 5.38 6.81
CA PHE A 120 -5.36 6.57 6.67
C PHE A 120 -4.48 6.50 5.41
N PHE A 121 -3.83 5.36 5.14
CA PHE A 121 -3.00 5.19 3.94
C PHE A 121 -3.82 5.12 2.64
N VAL A 122 -5.04 4.60 2.66
CA VAL A 122 -5.98 4.68 1.53
C VAL A 122 -6.28 6.14 1.19
N VAL A 123 -6.67 6.95 2.18
CA VAL A 123 -6.97 8.38 1.98
C VAL A 123 -5.73 9.14 1.54
N ALA A 124 -4.58 8.91 2.19
CA ALA A 124 -3.31 9.55 1.83
C ALA A 124 -2.91 9.24 0.38
N SER A 125 -3.06 8.00 -0.06
CA SER A 125 -2.79 7.58 -1.44
C SER A 125 -3.73 8.26 -2.43
N ALA A 126 -5.03 8.36 -2.13
CA ALA A 126 -6.00 9.06 -2.97
C ALA A 126 -5.67 10.55 -3.13
N VAL A 127 -5.30 11.23 -2.04
CA VAL A 127 -4.86 12.63 -2.04
C VAL A 127 -3.59 12.81 -2.88
N ALA A 128 -2.61 11.91 -2.73
CA ALA A 128 -1.38 11.96 -3.52
C ALA A 128 -1.65 11.75 -5.03
N ILE A 129 -2.54 10.82 -5.40
CA ILE A 129 -2.95 10.59 -6.79
C ILE A 129 -3.60 11.85 -7.38
N PHE A 130 -4.52 12.47 -6.64
CA PHE A 130 -5.21 13.68 -7.07
C PHE A 130 -4.21 14.82 -7.34
N PHE A 131 -3.29 15.09 -6.41
CA PHE A 131 -2.27 16.13 -6.59
C PHE A 131 -1.23 15.82 -7.65
N HIS A 132 -0.91 14.54 -7.86
CA HIS A 132 -0.01 14.12 -8.94
C HIS A 132 -0.61 14.43 -10.31
N LYS A 133 -1.90 14.11 -10.52
CA LYS A 133 -2.62 14.41 -11.78
C LYS A 133 -2.67 15.91 -12.06
N GLN A 134 -3.02 16.73 -11.06
CA GLN A 134 -3.08 18.19 -11.22
C GLN A 134 -1.72 18.79 -11.61
N THR A 135 -0.62 18.27 -11.04
CA THR A 135 0.72 18.76 -11.36
C THR A 135 1.10 18.48 -12.82
N ASN A 136 0.75 17.31 -13.35
CA ASN A 136 1.00 16.96 -14.75
C ASN A 136 0.11 17.76 -15.72
N LEU A 137 -1.17 17.96 -15.38
CA LEU A 137 -2.11 18.78 -16.16
C LEU A 137 -1.68 20.25 -16.26
N SER A 138 -1.22 20.85 -15.16
CA SER A 138 -0.69 22.22 -15.17
C SER A 138 0.58 22.36 -16.02
N TYR A 139 1.45 21.33 -16.05
CA TYR A 139 2.65 21.33 -16.88
C TYR A 139 2.31 21.24 -18.37
N ALA A 140 1.38 20.34 -18.74
CA ALA A 140 0.90 20.22 -20.11
C ALA A 140 0.24 21.51 -20.61
N LYS A 141 -0.63 22.14 -19.81
CA LYS A 141 -1.30 23.39 -20.18
C LYS A 141 -0.32 24.56 -20.34
N GLY A 142 0.70 24.65 -19.49
CA GLY A 142 1.78 25.65 -19.61
C GLY A 142 2.61 25.52 -20.90
N ASN A 143 2.92 24.28 -21.30
CA ASN A 143 3.61 24.01 -22.57
C ASN A 143 2.74 24.31 -23.80
N LEU A 144 1.40 24.14 -23.72
CA LEU A 144 0.51 24.53 -24.82
C LEU A 144 0.31 26.05 -24.94
N SER A 145 0.41 26.80 -23.85
CA SER A 145 0.30 28.27 -23.85
C SER A 145 1.56 29.00 -24.31
N THR A 146 2.63 28.27 -24.67
CA THR A 146 3.84 28.82 -25.32
C THR A 146 3.97 28.28 -26.75
N PRO A 147 3.10 28.67 -27.69
CA PRO A 147 3.35 28.38 -29.09
C PRO A 147 4.48 29.29 -29.59
N GLY A 148 5.67 28.72 -29.81
CA GLY A 148 6.66 29.27 -30.73
C GLY A 148 7.28 30.62 -30.38
N ALA A 149 8.08 30.70 -29.32
CA ALA A 149 9.15 31.69 -29.24
C ALA A 149 10.44 31.10 -29.83
N HIS A 150 10.45 30.92 -31.15
CA HIS A 150 11.66 30.76 -31.96
C HIS A 150 11.42 31.44 -33.31
#